data_AF-A0A5N3WY05-F1
#
_entry.id   AF-A0A5N3WY05-F1
#
_cell.length_a   1.000
_cell.length_b   1.000
_cell.length_c   1.000
_cell.angle_alpha   90.00
_cell.angle_beta   90.00
_cell.angle_gamma   90.00
#
_symmetry.space_group_name_H-M   'P 1'
#
loop_
_entity.id
_entity.type
_entity.pdbx_description
1 polymer ?
#
loop_
_entity_poly.entity_id
_entity_poly.type
_entity_poly.pdbx_seq_one_letter_code
_entity_poly.pdbx_strand_id
1 'polypeptide(L)' 'MASCLQGSRRSNRIRAGGPRRGSSADFPENPCPPLLRVSKASSELMSYCEQHARNDPLLVGVPASENPFKDKKPCIIL' A
#
# COMPACT_ATOMS: atom_id res chain seq x y z
N MET A 1 15.31 -13.11 -53.38
CA MET A 1 14.15 -13.11 -52.46
C MET A 1 14.62 -13.52 -51.06
N ALA A 2 14.01 -12.94 -50.04
CA ALA A 2 14.57 -12.66 -48.71
C ALA A 2 14.73 -13.88 -47.78
N SER A 3 15.69 -13.72 -46.86
CA SER A 3 16.02 -14.58 -45.71
C SER A 3 15.00 -14.42 -44.58
N CYS A 4 14.55 -15.52 -43.96
CA CYS A 4 13.73 -15.50 -42.74
C CYS A 4 14.42 -16.26 -41.60
N LEU A 5 15.21 -15.50 -40.84
CA LEU A 5 15.40 -15.44 -39.38
C LEU A 5 15.08 -16.69 -38.51
N GLN A 6 16.10 -17.10 -37.74
CA GLN A 6 16.04 -18.06 -36.65
C GLN A 6 14.99 -17.69 -35.57
N GLY A 7 14.06 -18.59 -35.29
CA GLY A 7 13.19 -18.54 -34.12
C GLY A 7 13.70 -19.48 -33.01
N SER A 8 14.47 -18.96 -32.05
CA SER A 8 14.90 -19.69 -30.85
C SER A 8 13.69 -20.09 -29.99
N ARG A 9 13.33 -21.37 -30.01
CA ARG A 9 12.31 -21.94 -29.12
C ARG A 9 12.91 -22.14 -27.72
N ARG A 10 12.38 -21.36 -26.79
CA ARG A 10 12.40 -21.45 -25.32
C ARG A 10 12.80 -22.82 -24.74
N SER A 11 13.78 -22.82 -23.84
CA SER A 11 13.78 -23.77 -22.71
C SER A 11 14.50 -23.15 -21.51
N ASN A 12 13.80 -22.29 -20.76
CA ASN A 12 14.31 -21.72 -19.53
C ASN A 12 13.96 -22.69 -18.39
N ARG A 13 14.87 -23.61 -18.06
CA ARG A 13 14.72 -24.58 -16.97
C ARG A 13 14.92 -23.85 -15.63
N ILE A 14 13.83 -23.33 -15.06
CA ILE A 14 13.81 -22.83 -13.68
C ILE A 14 14.00 -24.04 -12.74
N ARG A 15 15.09 -24.05 -11.96
CA ARG A 15 15.31 -25.06 -10.92
C ARG A 15 14.27 -24.86 -9.82
N ALA A 16 13.41 -25.85 -9.62
CA ALA A 16 12.55 -25.91 -8.43
C ALA A 16 13.45 -26.06 -7.19
N GLY A 17 13.40 -25.08 -6.29
CA GLY A 17 14.04 -25.16 -4.98
C GLY A 17 13.36 -26.22 -4.12
N GLY A 18 14.16 -27.12 -3.54
CA GLY A 18 13.69 -28.14 -2.60
C GLY A 18 13.32 -27.59 -1.22
N PRO A 19 12.73 -28.41 -0.34
CA PRO A 19 12.22 -27.97 0.95
C PRO A 19 13.34 -27.84 2.00
N ARG A 20 13.44 -26.67 2.65
CA ARG A 20 14.32 -26.48 3.83
C ARG A 20 13.58 -26.95 5.10
N ARG A 21 14.23 -27.81 5.90
CA ARG A 21 13.79 -28.23 7.25
C ARG A 21 14.82 -27.77 8.30
N GLY A 22 14.33 -27.37 9.48
CA GLY A 22 15.06 -27.18 10.76
C GLY A 22 15.25 -25.70 11.19
N SER A 23 15.13 -25.26 12.45
CA SER A 23 14.95 -25.94 13.76
C SER A 23 14.48 -24.94 14.85
N SER A 24 13.72 -25.44 15.84
CA SER A 24 13.45 -24.97 17.24
C SER A 24 14.01 -23.60 17.69
N ALA A 25 13.20 -22.57 17.99
CA ALA A 25 12.30 -22.37 19.15
C ALA A 25 13.04 -22.12 20.49
N ASP A 26 13.19 -20.85 20.87
CA ASP A 26 13.05 -20.36 22.24
C ASP A 26 12.89 -18.81 22.23
N PHE A 27 11.66 -18.35 22.02
CA PHE A 27 11.24 -16.99 22.35
C PHE A 27 10.05 -17.12 23.30
N PRO A 28 10.00 -16.39 24.42
CA PRO A 28 8.89 -16.49 25.36
C PRO A 28 7.57 -16.16 24.64
N GLU A 29 6.70 -17.17 24.49
CA GLU A 29 5.38 -17.01 23.90
C GLU A 29 4.52 -16.12 24.81
N ASN A 30 4.50 -14.82 24.51
CA ASN A 30 3.24 -14.10 24.58
C ASN A 30 2.46 -14.56 23.34
N PRO A 31 1.37 -15.34 23.47
CA PRO A 31 0.64 -15.82 22.31
C PRO A 31 0.12 -14.60 21.56
N CYS A 32 0.78 -14.29 20.44
CA CYS A 32 0.39 -13.20 19.58
C CYS A 32 -1.06 -13.45 19.17
N PRO A 33 -1.99 -12.48 19.36
CA PRO A 33 -3.33 -12.62 18.81
C PRO A 33 -3.21 -12.95 17.32
N PRO A 34 -4.11 -13.79 16.76
CA PRO A 34 -3.96 -14.32 15.41
C PRO A 34 -3.64 -13.18 14.45
N LEU A 35 -2.39 -13.17 13.96
CA LEU A 35 -1.85 -12.06 13.20
C LEU A 35 -2.69 -11.91 11.92
N LEU A 36 -3.42 -10.78 11.82
CA LEU A 36 -4.08 -10.41 10.58
C LEU A 36 -3.02 -10.35 9.48
N ARG A 37 -3.27 -11.02 8.34
CA ARG A 37 -2.33 -10.97 7.20
C ARG A 37 -2.09 -9.52 6.82
N VAL A 38 -0.83 -9.12 6.69
CA VAL A 38 -0.44 -7.75 6.31
C VAL A 38 -1.18 -7.31 5.05
N SER A 39 -1.31 -8.20 4.06
CA SER A 39 -2.06 -7.92 2.83
C SER A 39 -3.56 -7.67 3.05
N LYS A 40 -4.18 -8.31 4.06
CA LYS A 40 -5.58 -8.07 4.41
C LYS A 40 -5.74 -6.76 5.16
N ALA A 41 -4.88 -6.50 6.14
CA ALA A 41 -4.85 -5.24 6.89
C ALA A 41 -4.63 -4.05 5.95
N SER A 42 -3.70 -4.16 5.00
CA SER A 42 -3.42 -3.09 4.04
C SER A 42 -4.61 -2.80 3.13
N SER A 43 -5.35 -3.83 2.67
CA SER A 43 -6.54 -3.63 1.84
C SER A 43 -7.68 -2.96 2.61
N GLU A 44 -7.85 -3.31 3.89
CA GLU A 44 -8.86 -2.67 4.75
C GLU A 44 -8.53 -1.20 4.99
N LEU A 45 -7.27 -0.88 5.28
CA LEU A 45 -6.82 0.50 5.42
C LEU A 45 -7.01 1.30 4.13
N MET A 46 -6.67 0.72 2.98
CA MET A 46 -6.86 1.38 1.68
C MET A 46 -8.34 1.68 1.41
N SER A 47 -9.22 0.70 1.66
CA SER A 47 -10.66 0.88 1.47
C SER A 47 -11.22 1.95 2.41
N TYR A 48 -10.78 1.99 3.67
CA TYR A 48 -11.18 3.02 4.62
C TYR A 48 -10.77 4.42 4.14
N CYS A 49 -9.52 4.58 3.70
CA CYS A 49 -9.03 5.85 3.17
C CYS A 49 -9.83 6.30 1.94
N GLU A 50 -10.11 5.39 1.00
CA GLU A 50 -10.89 5.70 -0.21
C GLU A 50 -12.32 6.15 0.12
N GLN A 51 -12.97 5.52 1.10
CA GLN A 51 -14.32 5.89 1.53
C GLN A 51 -14.39 7.28 2.14
N HIS A 52 -13.34 7.71 2.86
CA HIS A 52 -13.32 8.98 3.60
C HIS A 52 -12.57 10.09 2.87
N ALA A 53 -11.86 9.79 1.79
CA ALA A 53 -11.01 10.76 1.08
C ALA A 53 -11.78 12.02 0.62
N ARG A 54 -13.05 11.87 0.22
CA ARG A 54 -13.89 13.00 -0.22
C ARG A 54 -14.33 13.93 0.92
N ASN A 55 -14.33 13.42 2.13
CA ASN A 55 -14.75 14.14 3.32
C ASN A 55 -13.57 14.75 4.07
N ASP A 56 -12.34 14.45 3.66
CA ASP A 56 -11.13 15.02 4.25
C ASP A 56 -10.84 16.41 3.65
N PRO A 57 -11.02 17.50 4.43
CA PRO A 57 -10.78 18.87 3.98
C PRO A 57 -9.36 19.12 3.48
N LEU A 58 -8.39 18.32 3.92
CA LEU A 58 -6.99 18.46 3.55
C LEU A 58 -6.67 17.77 2.23
N LEU A 59 -7.46 16.76 1.85
CA LEU A 59 -7.34 16.07 0.56
C LEU A 59 -8.12 16.76 -0.55
N VAL A 60 -9.38 17.15 -0.30
CA VAL A 60 -10.22 17.79 -1.33
C VAL A 60 -10.16 19.31 -1.33
N GLY A 61 -9.65 19.91 -0.24
CA GLY A 61 -9.76 21.34 -0.01
C GLY A 61 -11.16 21.76 0.43
N VAL A 62 -11.25 22.90 1.11
CA VAL A 62 -12.51 23.54 1.47
C VAL A 62 -12.51 24.99 0.97
N PRO A 63 -13.68 25.55 0.62
CA PRO A 63 -13.76 26.94 0.21
C PRO A 63 -13.32 27.86 1.36
N ALA A 64 -12.76 29.02 1.00
CA ALA A 64 -12.20 29.97 1.96
C ALA A 64 -13.20 30.42 3.04
N SER A 65 -14.49 30.44 2.72
CA SER A 65 -15.57 30.79 3.66
C SER A 65 -15.83 29.75 4.74
N GLU A 66 -15.58 28.47 4.45
CA GLU A 66 -15.81 27.33 5.34
C GLU A 66 -14.55 26.96 6.13
N ASN A 67 -13.37 27.38 5.68
CA ASN A 67 -12.13 27.18 6.41
C ASN A 67 -12.12 27.99 7.73
N PRO A 68 -12.14 27.35 8.90
CA PRO A 68 -12.16 28.04 10.19
C PRO A 68 -10.86 28.81 10.49
N PHE A 69 -9.77 28.52 9.77
CA PHE A 69 -8.48 29.20 9.91
C PHE A 69 -8.27 30.34 8.92
N LYS A 70 -9.24 30.60 8.03
CA LYS A 70 -9.16 31.71 7.08
C LYS A 70 -9.98 32.87 7.61
N ASP A 71 -9.31 33.96 7.99
CA ASP A 71 -9.99 35.16 8.44
C ASP A 71 -10.90 35.72 7.35
N LYS A 72 -12.14 36.03 7.73
CA LYS A 72 -13.16 36.58 6.80
C LYS A 72 -12.94 38.06 6.51
N LYS A 73 -12.01 38.70 7.22
CA LYS A 73 -11.61 40.10 7.08
C LYS A 73 -10.08 40.13 7.11
N PRO A 74 -9.41 40.94 6.25
CA PRO A 74 -7.96 41.06 6.33
C PRO A 74 -7.56 41.61 7.71
N CYS A 75 -6.72 40.88 8.43
CA CYS A 75 -6.09 41.37 9.66
C CYS A 75 -5.21 42.56 9.30
N ILE A 76 -5.56 43.75 9.79
CA ILE A 76 -4.69 44.92 9.72
C ILE A 76 -3.63 44.70 10.79
N ILE A 77 -2.38 44.50 10.37
CA ILE A 77 -1.25 44.57 11.30
C ILE A 77 -1.02 46.06 11.56
N LEU A 78 -1.28 46.49 12.80
CA LEU A 78 -1.05 47.86 13.29
C LEU A 78 0.43 48.15 13.46
#